data_AF-A0A1E3LWD1-F1
#
_entry.id   AF-A0A1E3LWD1-F1
#
_cell.length_a   1.000
_cell.length_b   1.000
_cell.length_c   1.000
_cell.angle_alpha   90.00
_cell.angle_beta   90.00
_cell.angle_gamma   90.00
#
_symmetry.space_group_name_H-M   'P 1'
#
loop_
_entity.id
_entity.type
_entity.pdbx_description
1 polymer ?
#
loop_
_entity_poly.entity_id
_entity_poly.type
_entity_poly.pdbx_seq_one_letter_code
_entity_poly.pdbx_strand_id
1 'polypeptide(L)'
;MTTHHVGFRLSSQAVATLDSFAKERGCSRSEASRLVFHFGLPLAVASHSFNVSRVLLILEQLSASMDLIVTREHPDYAEKIIDIAQERVEVHHAQR
;
A
#
# COMPACT_ATOMS: atom_id res chain seq x y z
N MET A 1 25.46 3.57 -15.00
CA MET A 1 24.22 4.36 -14.95
C MET A 1 24.59 5.82 -14.75
N THR A 2 24.12 6.71 -15.60
CA THR A 2 24.29 8.16 -15.41
C THR A 2 23.34 8.63 -14.32
N THR A 3 23.87 9.29 -13.29
CA THR A 3 23.09 9.89 -12.20
C THR A 3 22.78 11.34 -12.54
N HIS A 4 21.50 11.72 -12.45
CA HIS A 4 21.05 13.10 -12.62
C HIS A 4 20.48 13.63 -11.31
N HIS A 5 20.68 14.93 -11.05
CA HIS A 5 20.18 15.60 -9.85
C HIS A 5 18.92 16.41 -10.17
N VAL A 6 17.92 16.32 -9.30
CA VAL A 6 16.72 17.16 -9.35
C VAL A 6 16.56 17.83 -7.98
N GLY A 7 16.32 19.14 -8.00
CA GLY A 7 16.04 19.94 -6.80
C GLY A 7 14.55 20.29 -6.72
N PHE A 8 13.98 20.17 -5.53
CA PHE A 8 12.58 20.54 -5.26
C PHE A 8 12.53 21.54 -4.11
N ARG A 9 11.60 22.49 -4.16
CA ARG A 9 11.25 23.31 -3.01
C ARG A 9 10.16 22.61 -2.23
N LEU A 10 10.38 22.43 -0.94
CA LEU A 10 9.43 21.81 0.00
C LEU A 10 9.14 22.78 1.13
N SER A 11 7.95 22.71 1.70
CA SER A 11 7.65 23.42 2.95
C SER A 11 8.48 22.84 4.09
N SER A 12 8.72 23.63 5.13
CA SER A 12 9.44 23.17 6.33
C SER A 12 8.79 21.94 6.95
N GLN A 13 7.45 21.87 6.93
CA GLN A 13 6.70 20.72 7.40
C GLN A 13 6.97 19.46 6.57
N ALA A 14 6.97 19.56 5.24
CA ALA A 14 7.24 18.41 4.37
C ALA A 14 8.67 17.89 4.55
N VAL A 15 9.65 18.78 4.75
CA VAL A 15 11.04 18.39 5.07
C VAL A 15 11.09 17.65 6.41
N ALA A 16 10.42 18.16 7.45
CA ALA A 16 10.38 17.50 8.75
C ALA A 16 9.72 16.12 8.69
N THR A 17 8.62 15.97 7.95
CA THR A 17 7.98 14.67 7.72
C THR A 17 8.91 13.69 7.01
N LEU A 18 9.63 14.15 5.98
CA LEU A 18 10.60 13.33 5.25
C LEU A 18 11.77 12.90 6.14
N ASP A 19 12.25 13.78 7.02
CA ASP A 19 13.32 13.48 7.97
C ASP A 19 12.90 12.43 9.00
N SER A 20 11.68 12.54 9.54
CA SER A 20 11.13 11.53 10.45
C SER A 20 11.01 10.17 9.75
N PHE A 21 10.47 10.15 8.53
CA PHE A 21 10.37 8.93 7.73
C PHE A 21 11.74 8.30 7.44
N ALA A 22 12.74 9.10 7.09
CA ALA A 22 14.11 8.63 6.86
C ALA A 22 14.72 8.03 8.14
N LYS A 23 14.51 8.67 9.30
CA LYS A 23 14.97 8.20 10.60
C LYS A 23 14.31 6.87 10.99
N GLU A 24 13.00 6.73 10.82
CA GLU A 24 12.25 5.49 11.10
C GLU A 24 12.72 4.33 10.23
N ARG A 25 13.06 4.62 8.97
CA ARG A 25 13.59 3.62 8.01
C ARG A 25 15.10 3.38 8.15
N GLY A 26 15.80 4.13 9.00
CA GLY A 26 17.26 4.03 9.15
C GLY A 26 18.04 4.40 7.88
N CYS A 27 17.52 5.30 7.05
CA CYS A 27 18.11 5.67 5.76
C CYS A 27 18.38 7.18 5.62
N SER A 28 19.08 7.57 4.56
CA SER A 28 19.35 8.99 4.28
C SER A 28 18.10 9.70 3.73
N ARG A 29 17.99 11.02 3.95
CA ARG A 29 16.92 11.85 3.35
C ARG A 29 16.83 11.65 1.83
N SER A 30 17.96 11.59 1.14
CA SER A 30 18.01 11.39 -0.32
C SER A 30 17.46 10.02 -0.74
N GLU A 31 17.69 8.99 0.07
CA GLU A 31 17.15 7.66 -0.16
C GLU A 31 15.65 7.60 0.13
N ALA A 32 15.22 8.18 1.24
CA ALA A 32 13.80 8.40 1.53
C ALA A 32 13.07 9.11 0.39
N SER A 33 13.64 10.21 -0.14
CA SER A 33 13.10 10.92 -1.30
C SER A 33 12.99 10.03 -2.53
N ARG A 34 14.01 9.20 -2.81
CA ARG A 34 13.96 8.25 -3.94
C ARG A 34 12.85 7.22 -3.76
N LEU A 35 12.69 6.67 -2.56
CA LEU A 35 11.61 5.72 -2.26
C LEU A 35 10.23 6.34 -2.51
N VAL A 36 10.00 7.54 -1.99
CA VAL A 36 8.73 8.28 -2.20
C VAL A 36 8.53 8.59 -3.68
N PHE A 37 9.57 9.02 -4.39
CA PHE A 37 9.51 9.29 -5.83
C PHE A 37 9.17 8.03 -6.64
N HIS A 38 9.83 6.91 -6.37
CA HIS A 38 9.57 5.64 -7.07
C HIS A 38 8.18 5.08 -6.79
N PHE A 39 7.65 5.31 -5.60
CA PHE A 39 6.27 4.92 -5.28
C PHE A 39 5.24 5.88 -5.90
N GLY A 40 5.47 7.19 -5.81
CA GLY A 40 4.50 8.22 -6.21
C GLY A 40 4.43 8.46 -7.72
N LEU A 41 5.54 8.35 -8.45
CA LEU A 41 5.56 8.65 -9.88
C LEU A 41 4.62 7.74 -10.71
N PRO A 42 4.62 6.40 -10.53
CA PRO A 42 3.69 5.54 -11.28
C PRO A 42 2.22 5.90 -11.05
N LEU A 43 1.85 6.25 -9.81
CA LEU A 43 0.49 6.68 -9.47
C LEU A 43 0.14 8.00 -10.15
N ALA A 44 1.05 8.97 -10.11
CA ALA A 44 0.89 10.27 -10.76
C ALA A 44 0.77 10.12 -12.29
N VAL A 45 1.60 9.27 -12.92
CA VAL A 45 1.53 8.96 -14.36
C VAL A 45 0.17 8.36 -14.72
N ALA A 46 -0.36 7.48 -13.88
CA ALA A 46 -1.68 6.90 -14.07
C ALA A 46 -2.83 7.89 -13.78
N SER A 47 -2.55 9.15 -13.39
CA SER A 47 -3.55 10.11 -12.90
C SER A 47 -4.35 9.62 -11.68
N HIS A 48 -3.75 8.73 -10.89
CA HIS A 48 -4.36 8.21 -9.67
C HIS A 48 -3.85 8.98 -8.46
N SER A 49 -4.74 9.23 -7.51
CA SER A 49 -4.36 9.58 -6.14
C SER A 49 -4.61 8.37 -5.24
N PHE A 50 -3.72 8.16 -4.27
CA PHE A 50 -3.84 7.05 -3.33
C PHE A 50 -4.31 7.57 -1.96
N ASN A 51 -5.57 7.30 -1.63
CA ASN A 51 -6.13 7.60 -0.32
C ASN A 51 -6.22 6.30 0.48
N VAL A 52 -5.31 6.13 1.43
CA VAL A 52 -5.21 4.92 2.27
C VAL A 52 -6.53 4.63 2.98
N SER A 53 -7.16 5.63 3.59
CA SER A 53 -8.44 5.46 4.30
C SER A 53 -9.55 4.96 3.38
N ARG A 54 -9.58 5.44 2.13
CA ARG A 54 -10.57 4.99 1.14
C ARG A 54 -10.32 3.55 0.68
N VAL A 55 -9.05 3.18 0.50
CA VAL A 55 -8.69 1.80 0.16
C VAL A 55 -9.08 0.85 1.29
N LEU A 56 -8.76 1.20 2.54
CA LEU A 56 -9.15 0.42 3.72
C LEU A 56 -10.66 0.27 3.80
N LEU A 57 -11.43 1.35 3.62
CA LEU A 57 -12.90 1.28 3.62
C LEU A 57 -13.44 0.32 2.57
N ILE A 58 -12.90 0.35 1.35
CA ILE A 58 -13.33 -0.56 0.28
C ILE A 58 -13.01 -2.02 0.65
N LEU A 59 -11.82 -2.28 1.18
CA LEU A 59 -11.40 -3.63 1.59
C LEU A 59 -12.29 -4.17 2.72
N GLU A 60 -12.55 -3.35 3.74
CA GLU A 60 -13.43 -3.73 4.87
C GLU A 60 -14.86 -3.95 4.40
N GLN A 61 -15.38 -3.09 3.51
CA GLN A 61 -16.72 -3.27 2.96
C GLN A 61 -16.83 -4.57 2.15
N LEU A 62 -15.83 -4.89 1.34
CA LEU A 62 -15.79 -6.15 0.58
C LEU A 62 -15.75 -7.35 1.52
N SER A 63 -14.88 -7.31 2.54
CA SER A 63 -14.76 -8.36 3.56
C SER A 63 -16.09 -8.59 4.28
N ALA A 64 -16.72 -7.52 4.79
CA ALA A 64 -17.99 -7.61 5.48
C ALA A 64 -19.14 -8.12 4.58
N SER A 65 -19.14 -7.72 3.31
CA SER A 65 -20.14 -8.19 2.34
C SER A 65 -19.97 -9.69 2.07
N MET A 66 -18.72 -10.14 1.91
CA MET A 66 -18.41 -11.56 1.71
C MET A 66 -18.73 -12.39 2.94
N ASP A 67 -18.37 -11.93 4.13
CA ASP A 67 -18.69 -12.60 5.39
C ASP A 67 -20.20 -12.81 5.57
N LEU A 68 -20.99 -11.78 5.26
CA LEU A 68 -22.45 -11.86 5.30
C LEU A 68 -23.00 -12.91 4.32
N ILE A 69 -22.49 -12.94 3.09
CA ILE A 69 -22.93 -13.89 2.06
C ILE A 69 -22.54 -15.32 2.45
N VAL A 70 -21.28 -15.54 2.85
CA VAL A 70 -20.77 -16.86 3.20
C VAL A 70 -21.46 -17.38 4.45
N THR A 71 -21.61 -16.57 5.49
CA THR A 71 -22.31 -16.97 6.72
C THR A 71 -23.77 -17.33 6.43
N ARG A 72 -24.42 -16.65 5.48
CA ARG A 72 -25.81 -16.91 5.11
C ARG A 72 -25.99 -18.13 4.22
N GLU A 73 -25.17 -18.30 3.19
CA GLU A 73 -25.37 -19.30 2.12
C GLU A 73 -24.49 -20.54 2.25
N HIS A 74 -23.33 -20.39 2.89
CA HIS A 74 -22.31 -21.44 3.03
C HIS A 74 -21.67 -21.41 4.43
N PRO A 75 -22.45 -21.55 5.52
CA PRO A 75 -21.97 -21.37 6.89
C PRO A 75 -20.80 -22.31 7.23
N ASP A 76 -20.75 -23.51 6.65
CA ASP A 76 -19.67 -24.49 6.85
C ASP A 76 -18.28 -24.00 6.37
N TYR A 77 -18.28 -22.96 5.52
CA TYR A 77 -17.08 -22.34 4.98
C TYR A 77 -16.77 -20.98 5.62
N ALA A 78 -17.66 -20.42 6.45
CA ALA A 78 -17.48 -19.10 7.06
C ALA A 78 -16.18 -19.03 7.87
N GLU A 79 -15.90 -20.05 8.69
CA GLU A 79 -14.68 -20.10 9.50
C GLU A 79 -13.41 -20.40 8.69
N LYS A 80 -13.55 -20.95 7.47
CA LYS A 80 -12.42 -21.41 6.63
C LYS A 80 -12.10 -20.46 5.48
N ILE A 81 -12.92 -19.43 5.26
CA ILE A 81 -12.82 -18.55 4.09
C ILE A 81 -11.48 -17.80 4.05
N ILE A 82 -10.95 -17.43 5.22
CA ILE A 82 -9.66 -16.74 5.37
C ILE A 82 -8.51 -17.69 5.03
N ASP A 83 -8.55 -18.93 5.52
CA ASP A 83 -7.52 -19.94 5.24
C ASP A 83 -7.46 -20.25 3.73
N ILE A 84 -8.62 -20.40 3.08
CA ILE A 84 -8.71 -20.59 1.63
C ILE A 84 -8.16 -19.38 0.87
N ALA A 85 -8.42 -18.16 1.35
CA ALA A 85 -7.89 -16.95 0.72
C ALA A 85 -6.37 -16.86 0.86
N GLN A 86 -5.81 -17.20 2.02
CA GLN A 86 -4.37 -17.25 2.25
C GLN A 86 -3.69 -18.28 1.34
N GLU A 87 -4.21 -19.51 1.27
CA GLU A 87 -3.68 -20.55 0.38
C GLU A 87 -3.67 -20.09 -1.08
N ARG A 88 -4.73 -19.43 -1.55
CA ARG A 88 -4.79 -18.91 -2.92
C ARG A 88 -3.77 -17.80 -3.19
N VAL A 89 -3.54 -16.91 -2.23
CA VAL A 89 -2.50 -15.88 -2.35
C VAL A 89 -1.13 -16.54 -2.44
N GLU A 90 -0.86 -17.54 -1.63
CA GLU A 90 0.41 -18.29 -1.68
C GLU A 90 0.60 -18.99 -3.04
N VAL A 91 -0.43 -19.66 -3.54
CA VAL A 91 -0.37 -20.41 -4.80
C VAL A 91 -0.23 -19.48 -6.03
N HIS A 92 -0.91 -18.34 -6.05
CA HIS A 92 -1.04 -17.51 -7.26
C HIS A 92 -0.24 -16.20 -7.22
N HIS A 93 0.12 -15.71 -6.04
CA HIS A 93 0.67 -14.36 -5.85
C HIS A 93 1.92 -14.28 -4.98
N ALA A 94 2.30 -15.34 -4.24
CA ALA A 94 3.55 -15.34 -3.46
C ALA A 94 4.83 -15.50 -4.32
N GLN A 95 4.72 -15.61 -5.64
CA GLN A 95 5.87 -15.50 -6.53
C GLN A 95 6.10 -14.05 -6.99
N ARG A 96 6.90 -13.32 -6.23
CA ARG A 96 8.06 -12.51 -6.68
C ARG A 96 8.73 -11.76 -5.54
#